data_AF-E8NGL9-F1
#
_entry.id   AF-E8NGL9-F1
#
_cell.length_a   1.000
_cell.length_b   1.000
_cell.length_c   1.000
_cell.angle_alpha   90.00
_cell.angle_beta   90.00
_cell.angle_gamma   90.00
#
_symmetry.space_group_name_H-M   'P 1'
#
loop_
_entity.id
_entity.type
_entity.pdbx_description
1 polymer ?
#
loop_
_entity_poly.entity_id
_entity_poly.type
_entity_poly.pdbx_seq_one_letter_code
_entity_poly.pdbx_strand_id
1 'polypeptide(L)'
;MSVDVLVADDEAPARAELVALLSADPRVGEVHAAASGAEALRVLERVDVAVAFLDVHMPGLSGFDLARALARLRERPAIVFVTADDAGAVEAFDVEAVDYVLKPVRVERLRRALDRAIDAGPAPSADEAIPVTVGGVTRMVRRADVRWVQAQGDYSRLYTAASDHLVRVSLSELAERWAEVGFVRVHRSTLVHRDAIVEVRLSGSAPSVVLPEIELPVSRRLVPSVRDALLR
;
A
#
# COMPACT_ATOMS: atom_id res chain seq x y z
N MET A 1 19.66 -5.23 9.57
CA MET A 1 18.91 -5.05 8.31
C MET A 1 18.79 -3.57 8.10
N SER A 2 19.13 -3.08 6.92
CA SER A 2 18.91 -1.69 6.53
C SER A 2 17.48 -1.53 6.00
N VAL A 3 16.91 -0.34 6.14
CA VAL A 3 15.59 0.00 5.61
C VAL A 3 15.70 1.09 4.55
N ASP A 4 14.95 0.95 3.46
CA ASP A 4 14.87 1.98 2.43
C ASP A 4 13.82 3.01 2.82
N VAL A 5 14.13 4.27 2.52
CA VAL A 5 13.42 5.43 3.03
C VAL A 5 13.04 6.37 1.89
N LEU A 6 11.81 6.88 1.94
CA LEU A 6 11.37 7.97 1.07
C LEU A 6 11.52 9.31 1.79
N VAL A 7 12.01 10.34 1.10
CA VAL A 7 11.99 11.75 1.52
C VAL A 7 11.25 12.56 0.47
N ALA A 8 10.13 13.19 0.85
CA ALA A 8 9.35 14.06 -0.02
C ALA A 8 9.27 15.48 0.55
N ASP A 9 9.87 16.44 -0.13
CA ASP A 9 9.95 17.85 0.30
C ASP A 9 10.21 18.69 -0.96
N ASP A 10 9.43 19.74 -1.22
CA ASP A 10 9.59 20.57 -2.42
C ASP A 10 10.77 21.54 -2.32
N GLU A 11 11.21 21.88 -1.11
CA GLU A 11 12.38 22.71 -0.85
C GLU A 11 13.67 21.91 -1.05
N ALA A 12 14.37 22.17 -2.16
CA ALA A 12 15.62 21.47 -2.49
C ALA A 12 16.68 21.47 -1.37
N PRO A 13 16.92 22.58 -0.63
CA PRO A 13 17.88 22.58 0.47
C PRO A 13 17.45 21.67 1.64
N ALA A 14 16.18 21.72 2.05
CA ALA A 14 15.65 20.91 3.14
C ALA A 14 15.65 19.42 2.78
N ARG A 15 15.24 19.09 1.55
CA ARG A 15 15.32 17.73 0.99
C ARG A 15 16.76 17.21 1.00
N ALA A 16 17.72 17.99 0.52
CA ALA A 16 19.12 17.59 0.47
C ALA A 16 19.73 17.38 1.87
N GLU A 17 19.37 18.25 2.83
CA GLU A 17 19.78 18.11 4.23
C GLU A 17 19.22 16.82 4.84
N LEU A 18 17.92 16.55 4.68
CA LEU A 18 17.30 15.33 5.18
C LEU A 18 17.94 14.07 4.58
N VAL A 19 18.17 14.05 3.26
CA VAL A 19 18.83 12.94 2.58
C VAL A 19 20.23 12.71 3.15
N ALA A 20 21.02 13.78 3.34
CA ALA A 20 22.36 13.66 3.89
C ALA A 20 22.37 13.14 5.34
N LEU A 21 21.46 13.63 6.17
CA LEU A 21 21.34 13.21 7.57
C LEU A 21 20.88 11.75 7.70
N LEU A 22 19.91 11.32 6.89
CA LEU A 22 19.40 9.95 6.90
C LEU A 22 20.43 8.96 6.33
N SER A 23 21.10 9.32 5.23
CA SER A 23 22.13 8.47 4.61
C SER A 23 23.36 8.25 5.50
N ALA A 24 23.56 9.11 6.50
CA ALA A 24 24.64 8.96 7.49
C ALA A 24 24.33 7.93 8.59
N ASP A 25 23.08 7.47 8.73
CA ASP A 25 22.71 6.44 9.68
C ASP A 25 22.85 5.04 9.05
N PRO A 26 23.63 4.12 9.64
CA PRO A 26 23.93 2.82 9.04
C PRO A 26 22.72 1.87 8.95
N ARG A 27 21.60 2.23 9.56
CA ARG A 27 20.34 1.48 9.47
C ARG A 27 19.52 1.88 8.24
N VAL A 28 19.86 2.98 7.59
CA VAL A 28 19.22 3.44 6.35
C VAL A 28 19.98 2.83 5.17
N GLY A 29 19.25 2.19 4.25
CA GLY A 29 19.76 1.63 3.01
C GLY A 29 19.81 2.71 1.94
N GLU A 30 18.86 2.66 1.01
CA GLU A 30 18.68 3.70 0.00
C GLU A 30 17.72 4.79 0.49
N VAL A 31 18.04 6.05 0.16
CA VAL A 31 17.14 7.19 0.38
C VAL A 31 16.62 7.67 -0.97
N HIS A 32 15.33 7.44 -1.22
CA HIS A 32 14.65 7.92 -2.41
C HIS A 32 14.10 9.31 -2.16
N ALA A 33 14.60 10.30 -2.92
CA ALA A 33 14.20 11.69 -2.78
C ALA A 33 13.14 12.06 -3.83
N ALA A 34 12.12 12.82 -3.43
CA ALA A 34 11.08 13.35 -4.28
C ALA A 34 10.86 14.85 -3.98
N ALA A 35 10.69 15.66 -5.01
CA ALA A 35 10.44 17.09 -4.90
C ALA A 35 8.94 17.46 -4.87
N SER A 36 8.05 16.46 -4.87
CA SER A 36 6.60 16.64 -4.79
C SER A 36 5.91 15.32 -4.42
N GLY A 37 4.68 15.40 -3.92
CA GLY A 37 3.89 14.20 -3.64
C GLY A 37 3.62 13.34 -4.90
N ALA A 38 3.52 13.95 -6.08
CA ALA A 38 3.35 13.22 -7.34
C ALA A 38 4.62 12.45 -7.75
N GLU A 39 5.80 12.98 -7.45
CA GLU A 39 7.07 12.28 -7.68
C GLU A 39 7.26 11.16 -6.65
N ALA A 40 6.86 11.39 -5.40
CA ALA A 40 6.87 10.38 -4.35
C ALA A 40 6.03 9.15 -4.72
N LEU A 41 4.81 9.34 -5.24
CA LEU A 41 4.00 8.22 -5.72
C LEU A 41 4.69 7.42 -6.85
N ARG A 42 5.33 8.11 -7.80
CA ARG A 42 6.09 7.45 -8.89
C ARG A 42 7.28 6.63 -8.40
N VAL A 43 7.90 7.05 -7.30
CA VAL A 43 8.95 6.27 -6.63
C VAL A 43 8.35 5.00 -6.01
N LEU A 44 7.24 5.15 -5.30
CA LEU A 44 6.56 4.07 -4.58
C LEU A 44 5.91 3.03 -5.50
N GLU A 45 5.58 3.39 -6.73
CA GLU A 45 5.15 2.44 -7.77
C GLU A 45 6.27 1.45 -8.15
N ARG A 46 7.53 1.77 -7.87
CA ARG A 46 8.71 1.02 -8.32
C ARG A 46 9.50 0.39 -7.18
N VAL A 47 9.43 0.98 -6.00
CA VAL A 47 10.24 0.60 -4.84
C VAL A 47 9.38 0.60 -3.59
N ASP A 48 9.45 -0.50 -2.83
CA ASP A 48 8.88 -0.58 -1.50
C ASP A 48 9.81 0.12 -0.50
N VAL A 49 9.28 1.04 0.30
CA VAL A 49 10.02 1.71 1.38
C VAL A 49 9.40 1.36 2.72
N ALA A 50 10.21 1.26 3.77
CA ALA A 50 9.71 0.98 5.11
C ALA A 50 9.33 2.25 5.88
N VAL A 51 9.92 3.40 5.53
CA VAL A 51 9.72 4.68 6.21
C VAL A 51 9.57 5.81 5.18
N ALA A 52 8.66 6.74 5.43
CA ALA A 52 8.47 7.93 4.61
C ALA A 52 8.55 9.21 5.46
N PHE A 53 9.49 10.10 5.13
CA PHE A 53 9.61 11.44 5.68
C PHE A 53 8.99 12.45 4.71
N LEU A 54 7.89 13.08 5.13
CA LEU A 54 7.06 13.90 4.25
C LEU A 54 6.96 15.34 4.76
N ASP A 55 7.20 16.33 3.90
CA ASP A 55 6.73 17.68 4.18
C ASP A 55 5.20 17.73 4.05
N VAL A 56 4.56 18.56 4.87
CA VAL A 56 3.11 18.79 4.83
C VAL A 56 2.75 19.62 3.61
N HIS A 57 3.48 20.72 3.38
CA HIS A 57 3.19 21.67 2.31
C HIS A 57 4.00 21.32 1.08
N MET A 58 3.34 20.69 0.10
CA MET A 58 3.92 20.43 -1.22
C MET A 58 2.94 20.84 -2.32
N PRO A 59 3.40 21.42 -3.44
CA PRO A 59 2.54 21.76 -4.56
C PRO A 59 1.82 20.54 -5.15
N GLY A 60 0.52 20.71 -5.39
CA GLY A 60 -0.33 19.67 -5.98
C GLY A 60 -0.83 18.66 -4.94
N LEU A 61 0.01 17.71 -4.57
CA LEU A 61 -0.33 16.66 -3.59
C LEU A 61 0.37 16.97 -2.26
N SER A 62 -0.41 17.33 -1.24
CA SER A 62 0.12 17.61 0.10
C SER A 62 0.69 16.36 0.77
N GLY A 63 1.50 16.56 1.82
CA GLY A 63 1.99 15.45 2.64
C GLY A 63 0.86 14.62 3.26
N PHE A 64 -0.23 15.25 3.70
CA PHE A 64 -1.38 14.53 4.25
C PHE A 64 -2.13 13.72 3.18
N ASP A 65 -2.28 14.26 1.97
CA ASP A 65 -2.91 13.51 0.88
C ASP A 65 -2.05 12.33 0.46
N LEU A 66 -0.74 12.51 0.41
CA LEU A 66 0.21 11.42 0.20
C LEU A 66 0.09 10.38 1.31
N ALA A 67 0.10 10.77 2.58
CA ALA A 67 -0.04 9.85 3.71
C ALA A 67 -1.35 9.02 3.64
N ARG A 68 -2.47 9.64 3.27
CA ARG A 68 -3.75 8.93 3.05
C ARG A 68 -3.68 7.93 1.89
N ALA A 69 -2.92 8.23 0.85
CA ALA A 69 -2.67 7.28 -0.24
C ALA A 69 -1.78 6.11 0.22
N LEU A 70 -0.72 6.38 0.98
CA LEU A 70 0.15 5.35 1.57
C LEU A 70 -0.61 4.42 2.51
N ALA A 71 -1.60 4.94 3.24
CA ALA A 71 -2.47 4.12 4.07
C ALA A 71 -3.30 3.09 3.27
N ARG A 72 -3.40 3.18 1.95
CA ARG A 72 -4.10 2.18 1.14
C ARG A 72 -3.18 1.06 0.67
N LEU A 73 -1.86 1.21 0.83
CA LEU A 73 -0.88 0.20 0.46
C LEU A 73 -1.02 -1.05 1.35
N ARG A 74 -0.62 -2.19 0.79
CA ARG A 74 -0.66 -3.48 1.48
C ARG A 74 0.24 -3.49 2.72
N GLU A 75 1.46 -2.98 2.54
CA GLU A 75 2.43 -2.71 3.59
C GLU A 75 2.60 -1.20 3.67
N ARG A 76 2.16 -0.60 4.79
CA ARG A 76 2.21 0.85 4.96
C ARG A 76 3.59 1.24 5.48
N PRO A 77 4.32 2.14 4.80
CA PRO A 77 5.52 2.70 5.40
C PRO A 77 5.17 3.45 6.68
N ALA A 78 6.06 3.42 7.67
CA ALA A 78 5.96 4.30 8.83
C ALA A 78 6.11 5.76 8.37
N ILE A 79 5.14 6.61 8.72
CA ILE A 79 5.10 8.00 8.26
C ILE A 79 5.64 8.93 9.35
N VAL A 80 6.58 9.79 8.97
CA VAL A 80 7.08 10.89 9.79
C VAL A 80 6.88 12.19 9.02
N PHE A 81 6.13 13.14 9.58
CA PHE A 81 6.06 14.47 8.98
C PHE A 81 7.29 15.30 9.37
N VAL A 82 7.84 16.02 8.41
CA VAL A 82 8.95 16.96 8.61
C VAL A 82 8.60 18.29 7.96
N THR A 83 8.16 19.27 8.75
CA THR A 83 7.60 20.50 8.20
C THR A 83 7.90 21.72 9.07
N ALA A 84 7.76 22.92 8.52
CA ALA A 84 7.83 24.17 9.29
C ALA A 84 6.49 24.55 9.95
N ASP A 85 5.41 23.85 9.59
CA ASP A 85 4.05 24.09 10.10
C ASP A 85 3.85 23.39 11.46
N ASP A 86 3.39 24.10 12.48
CA ASP A 86 3.06 23.55 13.80
C ASP A 86 1.56 23.28 14.01
N ALA A 87 0.70 23.76 13.11
CA ALA A 87 -0.75 23.63 13.20
C ALA A 87 -1.25 22.25 12.71
N GLY A 88 -0.52 21.60 11.82
CA GLY A 88 -0.89 20.30 11.24
C GLY A 88 -0.71 19.08 12.16
N ALA A 89 -0.20 19.26 13.38
CA ALA A 89 0.10 18.13 14.27
C ALA A 89 -1.13 17.30 14.67
N VAL A 90 -2.32 17.91 14.74
CA VAL A 90 -3.57 17.19 15.03
C VAL A 90 -3.98 16.30 13.85
N GLU A 91 -3.90 16.81 12.62
CA GLU A 91 -4.22 16.06 11.41
C GLU A 91 -3.25 14.88 11.17
N ALA A 92 -2.02 14.97 11.67
CA ALA A 92 -1.06 13.88 11.63
C ALA A 92 -1.53 12.62 12.40
N PHE A 93 -2.37 12.79 13.42
CA PHE A 93 -2.97 11.64 14.12
C PHE A 93 -3.98 10.90 13.25
N ASP A 94 -4.74 11.59 12.41
CA ASP A 94 -5.77 10.98 11.55
C ASP A 94 -5.17 10.06 10.48
N VAL A 95 -3.89 10.27 10.14
CA VAL A 95 -3.13 9.45 9.19
C VAL A 95 -2.18 8.47 9.89
N GLU A 96 -2.33 8.28 11.20
CA GLU A 96 -1.52 7.37 12.01
C GLU A 96 0.01 7.63 11.86
N ALA A 97 0.42 8.90 11.74
CA ALA A 97 1.83 9.24 11.66
C ALA A 97 2.56 8.85 12.95
N VAL A 98 3.74 8.24 12.81
CA VAL A 98 4.56 7.77 13.93
C VAL A 98 5.22 8.95 14.65
N ASP A 99 5.53 10.03 13.91
CA ASP A 99 6.12 11.22 14.49
C ASP A 99 5.90 12.49 13.65
N TYR A 100 6.07 13.64 14.29
CA TYR A 100 5.95 14.97 13.68
C TYR A 100 7.16 15.84 14.08
N VAL A 101 8.02 16.18 13.12
CA VAL A 101 9.28 16.88 13.30
C VAL A 101 9.18 18.29 12.72
N LEU A 102 9.45 19.30 13.56
CA LEU A 102 9.50 20.69 13.10
C LEU A 102 10.86 21.05 12.50
N LYS A 103 10.86 21.72 11.34
CA LYS A 103 12.02 22.39 10.76
C LYS A 103 12.41 23.60 11.66
N PRO A 104 13.70 23.91 11.87
CA PRO A 104 14.89 23.24 11.33
C PRO A 104 15.18 21.90 12.02
N VAL A 105 15.58 20.92 11.23
CA VAL A 105 15.75 19.53 11.67
C VAL A 105 17.06 19.37 12.43
N ARG A 106 16.98 18.98 13.70
CA ARG A 106 18.16 18.63 14.51
C ARG A 106 18.49 17.14 14.37
N VAL A 107 19.76 16.79 14.29
CA VAL A 107 20.24 15.41 14.10
C VAL A 107 19.65 14.45 15.15
N GLU A 108 19.66 14.83 16.42
CA GLU A 108 19.12 14.02 17.51
C GLU A 108 17.60 13.84 17.42
N ARG A 109 16.89 14.88 16.93
CA ARG A 109 15.44 14.84 16.76
C ARG A 109 15.04 13.92 15.61
N LEU A 110 15.79 13.98 14.51
CA LEU A 110 15.59 13.12 13.35
C LEU A 110 15.93 11.67 13.69
N ARG A 111 17.02 11.43 14.42
CA ARG A 111 17.35 10.08 14.92
C ARG A 111 16.24 9.48 15.75
N ARG A 112 15.67 10.23 16.69
CA ARG A 112 14.53 9.75 17.49
C ARG A 112 13.30 9.43 16.65
N ALA A 113 13.03 10.22 15.61
CA ALA A 113 11.92 9.93 14.70
C ALA A 113 12.19 8.66 13.90
N LEU A 114 13.42 8.48 13.41
CA LEU A 114 13.86 7.26 12.72
C LEU A 114 13.79 6.03 13.64
N ASP A 115 14.22 6.15 14.90
CA ASP A 115 14.14 5.07 15.89
C ASP A 115 12.69 4.61 16.06
N ARG A 116 11.77 5.55 16.27
CA ARG A 116 10.33 5.25 16.37
C ARG A 116 9.77 4.63 15.10
N ALA A 117 10.16 5.13 13.93
CA ALA A 117 9.69 4.63 12.65
C ALA A 117 10.19 3.20 12.36
N ILE A 118 11.45 2.90 12.68
CA ILE A 118 12.01 1.56 12.56
C ILE A 118 11.36 0.59 13.57
N ASP A 119 11.16 1.04 14.82
CA ASP A 119 10.52 0.22 15.86
C ASP A 119 9.06 -0.07 15.56
N ALA A 120 8.33 0.89 14.98
CA ALA A 120 6.97 0.67 14.47
C ALA A 120 6.97 -0.33 13.30
N GLY A 121 8.02 -0.29 12.47
CA GLY A 121 8.13 -1.06 11.24
C GLY A 121 7.07 -0.68 10.21
N PRO A 122 7.08 -1.30 9.02
CA PRO A 122 5.93 -1.22 8.15
C PRO A 122 4.73 -1.81 8.88
N ALA A 123 3.75 -0.98 9.18
CA ALA A 123 2.50 -1.47 9.73
C ALA A 123 1.81 -2.25 8.60
N PRO A 124 1.28 -3.46 8.85
CA PRO A 124 0.25 -3.96 7.96
C PRO A 124 -0.79 -2.84 7.89
N SER A 125 -1.30 -2.59 6.68
CA SER A 125 -2.44 -1.68 6.56
C SER A 125 -3.51 -2.05 7.60
N ALA A 126 -4.42 -1.13 7.95
CA ALA A 126 -5.67 -1.45 8.66
C ALA A 126 -6.51 -2.35 7.74
N ASP A 127 -5.93 -3.50 7.46
CA ASP A 127 -6.19 -4.38 6.38
C ASP A 127 -7.14 -5.39 6.97
N GLU A 128 -8.27 -5.48 6.31
CA GLU A 128 -9.35 -6.30 6.77
C GLU A 128 -8.86 -7.73 7.03
N ALA A 129 -9.00 -8.19 8.27
CA ALA A 129 -8.76 -9.57 8.63
C ALA A 129 -10.10 -10.33 8.63
N ILE A 130 -10.21 -11.30 7.73
CA ILE A 130 -11.42 -12.10 7.56
C ILE A 130 -11.33 -13.30 8.49
N PRO A 131 -12.27 -13.49 9.43
CA PRO A 131 -12.30 -14.69 10.25
C PRO A 131 -12.72 -15.88 9.37
N VAL A 132 -11.87 -16.91 9.31
CA VAL A 132 -12.11 -18.17 8.60
C VAL A 132 -12.12 -19.33 9.58
N THR A 133 -13.13 -20.18 9.53
CA THR A 133 -13.21 -21.36 10.40
C THR A 133 -12.64 -22.57 9.67
N VAL A 134 -11.52 -23.10 10.16
CA VAL A 134 -10.87 -24.31 9.61
C VAL A 134 -10.77 -25.34 10.71
N GLY A 135 -11.49 -26.46 10.57
CA GLY A 135 -11.45 -27.55 11.56
C GLY A 135 -11.91 -27.14 12.97
N GLY A 136 -12.87 -26.22 13.07
CA GLY A 136 -13.39 -25.71 14.35
C GLY A 136 -12.54 -24.62 15.00
N VAL A 137 -11.40 -24.24 14.41
CA VAL A 137 -10.56 -23.13 14.87
C VAL A 137 -10.78 -21.92 13.98
N THR A 138 -11.07 -20.77 14.59
CA THR A 138 -11.09 -19.48 13.88
C THR A 138 -9.68 -19.00 13.63
N ARG A 139 -9.31 -18.82 12.36
CA ARG A 139 -8.08 -18.18 11.93
C ARG A 139 -8.41 -16.84 11.30
N MET A 140 -7.51 -15.88 11.44
CA MET A 140 -7.65 -14.59 10.78
C MET A 140 -6.83 -14.61 9.49
N VAL A 141 -7.47 -14.42 8.34
CA VAL A 141 -6.82 -14.28 7.03
C VAL A 141 -6.82 -12.80 6.67
N ARG A 142 -5.64 -12.19 6.53
CA ARG A 142 -5.56 -10.79 6.09
C ARG A 142 -5.89 -10.70 4.61
N ARG A 143 -6.65 -9.69 4.22
CA ARG A 143 -7.02 -9.44 2.82
C ARG A 143 -5.77 -9.25 1.93
N ALA A 144 -4.72 -8.63 2.46
CA ALA A 144 -3.39 -8.48 1.85
C ALA A 144 -2.75 -9.81 1.44
N ASP A 145 -3.08 -10.90 2.14
CA ASP A 145 -2.55 -12.23 1.85
C ASP A 145 -3.36 -12.94 0.74
N VAL A 146 -4.52 -12.39 0.33
CA VAL A 146 -5.42 -12.96 -0.67
C VAL A 146 -5.03 -12.50 -2.08
N ARG A 147 -4.72 -13.46 -2.97
CA ARG A 147 -4.36 -13.21 -4.37
C ARG A 147 -5.57 -13.19 -5.29
N TRP A 148 -6.53 -14.09 -5.05
CA TRP A 148 -7.78 -14.15 -5.79
C TRP A 148 -8.88 -14.84 -4.96
N VAL A 149 -10.12 -14.65 -5.38
CA VAL A 149 -11.31 -15.22 -4.75
C VAL A 149 -12.20 -15.85 -5.80
N GLN A 150 -12.78 -17.01 -5.46
CA GLN A 150 -13.74 -17.71 -6.29
C GLN A 150 -15.07 -17.90 -5.57
N ALA A 151 -16.18 -17.68 -6.26
CA ALA A 151 -17.50 -18.04 -5.73
C ALA A 151 -17.69 -19.56 -5.74
N GLN A 152 -18.17 -20.12 -4.63
CA GLN A 152 -18.51 -21.53 -4.46
C GLN A 152 -19.86 -21.65 -3.73
N GLY A 153 -20.96 -21.55 -4.49
CA GLY A 153 -22.32 -21.49 -3.93
C GLY A 153 -22.51 -20.24 -3.09
N ASP A 154 -22.97 -20.40 -1.85
CA ASP A 154 -23.17 -19.31 -0.87
C ASP A 154 -21.87 -18.86 -0.19
N TYR A 155 -20.75 -19.51 -0.52
CA TYR A 155 -19.45 -19.24 0.05
C TYR A 155 -18.53 -18.61 -0.99
N SER A 156 -17.52 -17.91 -0.51
CA SER A 156 -16.37 -17.49 -1.31
C SER A 156 -15.14 -18.23 -0.82
N ARG A 157 -14.33 -18.71 -1.75
CA ARG A 157 -13.04 -19.31 -1.47
C ARG A 157 -11.94 -18.29 -1.72
N LEU A 158 -11.21 -17.93 -0.68
CA LEU A 158 -10.08 -17.02 -0.69
C LEU A 158 -8.81 -17.82 -0.94
N TYR A 159 -8.00 -17.43 -1.92
CA TYR A 159 -6.74 -18.09 -2.24
C TYR A 159 -5.56 -17.22 -1.82
N THR A 160 -4.69 -17.75 -0.96
CA THR A 160 -3.47 -17.08 -0.48
C THR A 160 -2.22 -17.73 -1.06
N ALA A 161 -1.02 -17.25 -0.68
CA ALA A 161 0.25 -17.92 -1.01
C ALA A 161 0.35 -19.35 -0.46
N ALA A 162 -0.13 -19.57 0.77
CA ALA A 162 0.07 -20.82 1.51
C ALA A 162 -1.08 -21.82 1.39
N SER A 163 -2.34 -21.32 1.35
CA SER A 163 -3.55 -22.16 1.36
C SER A 163 -4.78 -21.42 0.84
N ASP A 164 -5.89 -22.14 0.68
CA ASP A 164 -7.20 -21.56 0.44
C ASP A 164 -8.15 -21.70 1.65
N HIS A 165 -9.10 -20.77 1.75
CA HIS A 165 -10.04 -20.68 2.87
C HIS A 165 -11.46 -20.39 2.39
N LEU A 166 -12.44 -21.12 2.90
CA LEU A 166 -13.85 -20.87 2.63
C LEU A 166 -14.44 -19.91 3.65
N VAL A 167 -15.15 -18.89 3.15
CA VAL A 167 -15.83 -17.89 3.97
C VAL A 167 -17.29 -17.74 3.56
N ARG A 168 -18.16 -17.52 4.54
CA ARG A 168 -19.59 -17.30 4.31
C ARG A 168 -19.88 -15.82 4.02
N VAL A 169 -19.21 -15.30 2.99
CA VAL A 169 -19.35 -13.93 2.49
C VAL A 169 -19.49 -14.03 0.97
N SER A 170 -20.44 -13.28 0.40
CA SER A 170 -20.67 -13.35 -1.05
C SER A 170 -19.54 -12.69 -1.83
N LEU A 171 -19.24 -13.19 -3.04
CA LEU A 171 -18.22 -12.58 -3.89
C LEU A 171 -18.55 -11.11 -4.23
N SER A 172 -19.83 -10.75 -4.30
CA SER A 172 -20.25 -9.36 -4.58
C SER A 172 -19.96 -8.43 -3.43
N GLU A 173 -20.20 -8.87 -2.20
CA GLU A 173 -19.85 -8.09 -1.01
C GLU A 173 -18.33 -7.90 -0.90
N LEU A 174 -17.54 -8.97 -1.12
CA LEU A 174 -16.07 -8.87 -1.13
C LEU A 174 -15.58 -7.93 -2.25
N ALA A 175 -16.18 -8.00 -3.43
CA ALA A 175 -15.81 -7.14 -4.55
C ALA A 175 -16.08 -5.65 -4.28
N GLU A 176 -17.19 -5.32 -3.61
CA GLU A 176 -17.51 -3.95 -3.23
C GLU A 176 -16.55 -3.44 -2.15
N ARG A 177 -16.35 -4.22 -1.09
CA ARG A 177 -15.48 -3.86 0.03
C ARG A 177 -14.02 -3.70 -0.36
N TRP A 178 -13.55 -4.47 -1.35
CA TRP A 178 -12.14 -4.51 -1.73
C TRP A 178 -11.81 -3.77 -3.04
N ALA A 179 -12.79 -3.08 -3.63
CA ALA A 179 -12.61 -2.34 -4.89
C ALA A 179 -11.53 -1.25 -4.78
N GLU A 180 -11.53 -0.48 -3.68
CA GLU A 180 -10.61 0.65 -3.45
C GLU A 180 -9.17 0.23 -3.13
N VAL A 181 -8.94 -1.06 -2.98
CA VAL A 181 -7.71 -1.62 -2.42
C VAL A 181 -7.15 -2.73 -3.30
N GLY A 182 -7.33 -2.57 -4.61
CA GLY A 182 -6.62 -3.33 -5.65
C GLY A 182 -7.33 -4.60 -6.15
N PHE A 183 -8.50 -4.97 -5.62
CA PHE A 183 -9.23 -6.14 -6.13
C PHE A 183 -10.14 -5.78 -7.31
N VAL A 184 -9.98 -6.53 -8.39
CA VAL A 184 -10.68 -6.35 -9.66
C VAL A 184 -11.55 -7.56 -9.97
N ARG A 185 -12.83 -7.32 -10.25
CA ARG A 185 -13.75 -8.40 -10.63
C ARG A 185 -13.55 -8.75 -12.11
N VAL A 186 -12.95 -9.91 -12.35
CA VAL A 186 -12.63 -10.39 -13.72
C VAL A 186 -13.72 -11.31 -14.29
N HIS A 187 -14.46 -12.00 -13.43
CA HIS A 187 -15.55 -12.90 -13.83
C HIS A 187 -16.74 -12.77 -12.88
N ARG A 188 -17.92 -13.27 -13.29
CA ARG A 188 -19.08 -13.34 -12.38
C ARG A 188 -18.80 -14.14 -11.10
N SER A 189 -17.81 -15.04 -11.15
CA SER A 189 -17.41 -15.92 -10.05
C SER A 189 -15.95 -15.71 -9.60
N THR A 190 -15.27 -14.67 -10.06
CA THR A 190 -13.83 -14.48 -9.78
C THR A 190 -13.49 -13.02 -9.52
N LEU A 191 -12.77 -12.76 -8.43
CA LEU A 191 -12.18 -11.48 -8.02
C LEU A 191 -10.67 -11.70 -7.89
N VAL A 192 -9.84 -10.75 -8.34
CA VAL A 192 -8.37 -10.91 -8.40
C VAL A 192 -7.69 -9.65 -7.89
N HIS A 193 -6.65 -9.79 -7.08
CA HIS A 193 -5.81 -8.65 -6.70
C HIS A 193 -4.90 -8.26 -7.87
N ARG A 194 -4.88 -6.98 -8.26
CA ARG A 194 -4.16 -6.53 -9.46
C ARG A 194 -2.66 -6.85 -9.43
N ASP A 195 -2.02 -6.73 -8.26
CA ASP A 195 -0.58 -6.98 -8.10
C ASP A 195 -0.22 -8.47 -8.21
N ALA A 196 -1.20 -9.38 -8.15
CA ALA A 196 -0.97 -10.81 -8.36
C ALA A 196 -0.91 -11.19 -9.85
N ILE A 197 -1.32 -10.29 -10.76
CA ILE A 197 -1.43 -10.57 -12.19
C ILE A 197 -0.06 -10.38 -12.85
N VAL A 198 0.44 -11.44 -13.48
CA VAL A 198 1.72 -11.43 -14.22
C VAL A 198 1.54 -11.25 -15.73
N GLU A 199 0.36 -11.60 -16.27
CA GLU A 199 0.06 -11.42 -17.69
C GLU A 199 -1.44 -11.15 -17.90
N VAL A 200 -1.76 -10.31 -18.90
CA VAL A 200 -3.12 -9.86 -19.19
C VAL A 200 -3.42 -10.09 -20.67
N ARG A 201 -4.43 -10.92 -20.97
CA ARG A 201 -4.85 -11.26 -22.33
C ARG A 201 -6.30 -10.86 -22.55
N LEU A 202 -6.56 -9.59 -22.86
CA LEU A 202 -7.93 -9.06 -23.01
C LEU A 202 -8.45 -9.05 -24.46
N SER A 203 -7.60 -9.39 -25.42
CA SER A 203 -7.94 -9.44 -26.85
C SER A 203 -8.19 -10.88 -27.29
N GLY A 204 -9.15 -11.08 -28.20
CA GLY A 204 -9.46 -12.39 -28.77
C GLY A 204 -10.72 -13.06 -28.21
N SER A 205 -10.90 -14.34 -28.55
CA SER A 205 -12.14 -15.08 -28.28
C SER A 205 -12.30 -15.49 -26.81
N ALA A 206 -11.20 -15.63 -26.06
CA ALA A 206 -11.16 -16.05 -24.66
C ALA A 206 -10.28 -15.11 -23.81
N PRO A 207 -10.81 -13.97 -23.37
CA PRO A 207 -10.07 -13.07 -22.48
C PRO A 207 -9.68 -13.74 -21.16
N SER A 208 -8.47 -13.50 -20.66
CA SER A 208 -7.95 -14.04 -19.41
C SER A 208 -6.94 -13.13 -18.71
N VAL A 209 -6.73 -13.38 -17.41
CA VAL A 209 -5.60 -12.86 -16.63
C VAL A 209 -4.81 -14.04 -16.08
N VAL A 210 -3.49 -13.90 -15.99
CA VAL A 210 -2.58 -14.95 -15.52
C VAL A 210 -1.98 -14.52 -14.19
N LEU A 211 -2.07 -15.40 -13.20
CA LEU A 211 -1.34 -15.35 -11.94
C LEU A 211 -0.24 -16.43 -12.01
N PRO A 212 0.81 -16.37 -11.16
CA PRO A 212 1.90 -17.35 -11.17
C PRO A 212 1.43 -18.82 -11.11
N GLU A 213 0.32 -19.06 -10.42
CA GLU A 213 -0.24 -20.39 -10.17
C GLU A 213 -1.43 -20.78 -11.07
N ILE A 214 -2.07 -19.82 -11.76
CA ILE A 214 -3.33 -20.11 -12.48
C ILE A 214 -3.64 -19.09 -13.60
N GLU A 215 -4.28 -19.56 -14.66
CA GLU A 215 -4.96 -18.71 -15.64
C GLU A 215 -6.46 -18.60 -15.32
N LEU A 216 -6.95 -17.37 -15.18
CA LEU A 216 -8.35 -17.08 -14.81
C LEU A 216 -9.09 -16.41 -15.98
N PRO A 217 -10.28 -16.92 -16.37
CA PRO A 217 -11.04 -16.35 -17.46
C PRO A 217 -11.63 -14.98 -17.07
N VAL A 218 -11.63 -14.06 -18.04
CA VAL A 218 -12.26 -12.74 -17.91
C VAL A 218 -13.58 -12.75 -18.68
N SER A 219 -14.68 -12.36 -18.03
CA SER A 219 -15.95 -12.17 -18.72
C SER A 219 -15.83 -11.05 -19.75
N ARG A 220 -16.23 -11.28 -21.01
CA ARG A 220 -16.17 -10.27 -22.10
C ARG A 220 -16.77 -8.91 -21.70
N ARG A 221 -17.91 -8.92 -20.98
CA ARG A 221 -18.58 -7.72 -20.47
C ARG A 221 -17.77 -6.93 -19.43
N LEU A 222 -16.83 -7.58 -18.76
CA LEU A 222 -15.95 -6.97 -17.74
C LEU A 222 -14.60 -6.55 -18.32
N VAL A 223 -14.31 -6.83 -19.60
CA VAL A 223 -13.05 -6.42 -20.24
C VAL A 223 -12.80 -4.91 -20.13
N PRO A 224 -13.78 -4.01 -20.36
CA PRO A 224 -13.55 -2.57 -20.19
C PRO A 224 -13.16 -2.19 -18.75
N SER A 225 -13.87 -2.72 -17.76
CA SER A 225 -13.59 -2.41 -16.34
C SER A 225 -12.28 -3.01 -15.86
N VAL A 226 -11.93 -4.23 -16.31
CA VAL A 226 -10.65 -4.86 -16.00
C VAL A 226 -9.51 -4.06 -16.63
N ARG A 227 -9.64 -3.63 -17.88
CA ARG A 227 -8.64 -2.80 -18.53
C ARG A 227 -8.41 -1.49 -17.77
N ASP A 228 -9.48 -0.79 -17.41
CA ASP A 228 -9.39 0.48 -16.70
C ASP A 228 -8.76 0.33 -15.31
N ALA A 229 -9.11 -0.74 -14.58
CA ALA A 229 -8.56 -1.00 -13.26
C ALA A 229 -7.07 -1.39 -13.26
N LEU A 230 -6.52 -1.85 -14.38
CA LEU A 230 -5.10 -2.21 -14.52
C LEU A 230 -4.22 -1.07 -15.06
N LEU A 231 -4.83 0.03 -15.51
CA LEU A 231 -4.13 1.22 -16.00
C LEU A 231 -4.03 2.33 -14.93
N ARG A 232 -4.62 2.10 -13.75
CA ARG A 232 -4.53 2.92 -12.54
C ARG A 232 -3.69 2.23 -11.49
#